data_AF-A0A354MAY0-F1
#
_entry.id   AF-A0A354MAY0-F1
#
_cell.length_a   1.000
_cell.length_b   1.000
_cell.length_c   1.000
_cell.angle_alpha   90.00
_cell.angle_beta   90.00
_cell.angle_gamma   90.00
#
_symmetry.space_group_name_H-M   'P 1'
#
loop_
_entity.id
_entity.type
_entity.pdbx_description
1 polymer ?
#
loop_
_entity_poly.entity_id
_entity_poly.type
_entity_poly.pdbx_seq_one_letter_code
_entity_poly.pdbx_strand_id
1 'polypeptide(L)'
;MLDLIISTLTQGFIYAMLSFGIYITYKILDFPDLSVDGSFPLGAAVTAVLLVKGVNPYLTLLAAVAVGAVAGFVTGFIHVRLKVRDLLAGIITMTALFSVNLQIAGSNLSVARTTD
;
A
#
# COMPACT_ATOMS: atom_id res chain seq x y z
N MET A 1 1.75 24.86 -18.43
CA MET A 1 0.72 24.01 -19.08
C MET A 1 1.31 22.67 -19.51
N LEU A 2 2.40 22.66 -20.28
CA LEU A 2 3.13 21.44 -20.63
C LEU A 2 3.59 20.63 -19.40
N ASP A 3 4.14 21.28 -18.37
CA ASP A 3 4.58 20.58 -17.15
C ASP A 3 3.44 19.88 -16.40
N LEU A 4 2.25 20.49 -16.41
CA LEU A 4 1.04 19.91 -15.80
C LEU A 4 0.59 18.65 -16.56
N ILE A 5 0.66 18.68 -17.89
CA ILE A 5 0.29 17.54 -18.73
C ILE A 5 1.27 16.39 -18.50
N ILE A 6 2.57 16.68 -18.46
CA ILE A 6 3.62 15.67 -18.23
C ILE A 6 3.45 15.06 -16.84
N SER A 7 3.29 15.88 -15.79
CA SER A 7 3.14 15.36 -14.42
C SER A 7 1.87 14.51 -14.25
N THR A 8 0.76 14.93 -14.85
CA THR A 8 -0.51 14.19 -14.80
C THR A 8 -0.38 12.83 -15.50
N LEU A 9 0.26 12.79 -16.68
CA LEU A 9 0.52 11.53 -17.39
C LEU A 9 1.44 10.62 -16.60
N THR A 10 2.55 11.13 -16.05
CA THR A 10 3.47 10.32 -15.24
C THR A 10 2.77 9.72 -14.03
N GLN A 11 2.01 10.53 -13.28
CA GLN A 11 1.26 10.04 -12.12
C GLN A 11 0.18 9.05 -12.53
N GLY A 12 -0.51 9.29 -13.66
CA GLY A 12 -1.52 8.39 -14.22
C GLY A 12 -0.95 7.02 -14.61
N PHE A 13 0.22 6.97 -15.24
CA PHE A 13 0.89 5.71 -15.57
C PHE A 13 1.35 4.96 -14.31
N ILE A 14 1.81 5.66 -13.28
CA ILE A 14 2.17 5.03 -12.00
C ILE A 14 0.92 4.44 -11.33
N TYR A 15 -0.18 5.20 -11.25
CA TYR A 15 -1.43 4.72 -10.67
C TYR A 15 -2.18 3.70 -11.53
N ALA A 16 -1.86 3.56 -12.82
CA ALA A 16 -2.43 2.50 -13.66
C ALA A 16 -2.12 1.10 -13.08
N MET A 17 -0.93 0.93 -12.47
CA MET A 17 -0.56 -0.32 -11.79
C MET A 17 -1.46 -0.61 -10.58
N LEU A 18 -1.87 0.41 -9.83
CA LEU A 18 -2.85 0.27 -8.74
C LEU A 18 -4.20 -0.22 -9.28
N SER A 19 -4.67 0.37 -10.39
CA SER A 19 -5.93 0.00 -11.04
C SER A 19 -5.93 -1.48 -11.47
N PHE A 20 -4.81 -1.99 -11.99
CA PHE A 20 -4.67 -3.42 -12.29
C PHE A 20 -4.80 -4.30 -11.04
N GLY A 21 -4.24 -3.87 -9.90
CA GLY A 21 -4.40 -4.59 -8.63
C GLY A 21 -5.87 -4.70 -8.22
N ILE A 22 -6.60 -3.59 -8.24
CA ILE A 22 -8.04 -3.56 -7.92
C ILE A 22 -8.84 -4.41 -8.92
N TYR A 23 -8.51 -4.34 -10.21
CA TYR A 23 -9.15 -5.15 -11.25
C TYR A 23 -8.99 -6.64 -10.99
N ILE A 24 -7.80 -7.11 -10.62
CA ILE A 24 -7.57 -8.53 -10.32
C ILE A 24 -8.51 -8.99 -9.20
N THR A 25 -8.61 -8.23 -8.12
CA THR A 25 -9.42 -8.65 -6.98
C THR A 25 -10.91 -8.64 -7.30
N TYR A 26 -11.41 -7.57 -7.93
CA TYR A 26 -12.82 -7.41 -8.24
C TYR A 26 -13.31 -8.30 -9.40
N LYS A 27 -12.49 -8.54 -10.42
CA LYS A 27 -12.93 -9.26 -11.64
C LYS A 27 -12.44 -10.67 -11.75
N ILE A 28 -11.23 -10.97 -11.27
CA ILE A 28 -10.68 -12.33 -11.38
C ILE A 28 -11.01 -13.12 -10.12
N LEU A 29 -10.83 -12.53 -8.94
CA LEU A 29 -11.09 -13.21 -7.67
C LEU A 29 -12.56 -13.12 -7.22
N ASP A 30 -13.35 -12.23 -7.84
CA ASP A 30 -14.74 -11.88 -7.44
C ASP A 30 -14.86 -11.54 -5.94
N PHE A 31 -13.80 -10.92 -5.41
CA PHE A 31 -13.65 -10.53 -4.03
C PHE A 31 -13.39 -9.03 -4.02
N PRO A 32 -14.33 -8.19 -3.55
CA PRO A 32 -14.18 -6.73 -3.61
C PRO A 32 -13.21 -6.24 -2.50
N ASP A 33 -11.92 -6.54 -2.65
CA ASP A 33 -10.88 -6.11 -1.72
C ASP A 33 -10.41 -4.68 -2.00
N LEU A 34 -10.56 -3.81 -1.00
CA LEU A 34 -9.97 -2.47 -0.99
C LEU A 34 -8.56 -2.44 -0.35
N SER A 35 -8.02 -3.58 0.11
CA SER A 35 -6.68 -3.67 0.70
C SER A 35 -5.54 -3.30 -0.26
N VAL A 36 -5.80 -3.30 -1.58
CA VAL A 36 -4.86 -2.84 -2.62
C VAL A 36 -4.45 -1.38 -2.38
N ASP A 37 -5.38 -0.54 -1.92
CA ASP A 37 -5.08 0.87 -1.60
C ASP A 37 -4.15 1.02 -0.40
N GLY A 38 -4.19 0.10 0.55
CA GLY A 38 -3.32 0.10 1.73
C GLY A 38 -1.96 -0.59 1.51
N SER A 39 -1.92 -1.62 0.66
CA SER A 39 -0.72 -2.42 0.40
C SER A 39 0.22 -1.79 -0.63
N PHE A 40 -0.31 -0.97 -1.55
CA PHE A 40 0.52 -0.26 -2.53
C PHE A 40 1.47 0.77 -1.88
N PRO A 41 0.99 1.68 -0.99
CA PRO A 41 1.88 2.58 -0.26
C PRO A 41 2.83 1.84 0.68
N LEU A 42 2.45 0.67 1.21
CA LEU A 42 3.31 -0.17 2.06
C LEU A 42 4.54 -0.67 1.29
N GLY A 43 4.35 -1.16 0.07
CA GLY A 43 5.47 -1.56 -0.79
C GLY A 43 6.41 -0.38 -1.09
N ALA A 44 5.85 0.81 -1.34
CA ALA A 44 6.63 2.02 -1.56
C ALA A 44 7.40 2.45 -0.30
N ALA A 45 6.76 2.42 0.88
CA ALA A 45 7.36 2.80 2.15
C ALA A 45 8.50 1.85 2.55
N VAL A 46 8.31 0.54 2.41
CA VAL A 46 9.35 -0.47 2.66
C VAL A 46 10.53 -0.28 1.70
N THR A 47 10.25 -0.06 0.42
CA THR A 47 11.28 0.18 -0.60
C THR A 47 12.09 1.43 -0.26
N ALA A 48 11.42 2.54 0.07
CA ALA A 48 12.07 3.79 0.44
C ALA A 48 12.97 3.63 1.68
N VAL A 49 12.48 3.00 2.74
CA VAL A 49 13.26 2.78 3.97
C VAL A 49 14.49 1.91 3.73
N LEU A 50 14.36 0.83 2.94
CA LEU A 50 15.46 -0.07 2.66
C LEU A 50 16.53 0.58 1.75
N LEU A 51 16.10 1.37 0.75
CA LEU A 51 17.03 2.11 -0.11
C LEU A 51 17.77 3.21 0.65
N VAL A 52 17.09 3.96 1.54
CA VAL A 52 17.74 4.98 2.40
C VAL A 52 18.76 4.34 3.34
N LYS A 53 18.53 3.09 3.77
CA LYS A 53 19.48 2.32 4.59
C LYS A 53 20.63 1.69 3.80
N GLY A 54 20.71 1.89 2.48
CA GLY A 54 21.79 1.38 1.64
C GLY A 54 21.67 -0.11 1.28
N VAL A 55 20.48 -0.71 1.39
CA VAL A 55 20.26 -2.11 1.00
C VAL A 55 20.26 -2.25 -0.52
N ASN A 56 20.80 -3.37 -1.02
CA ASN A 56 20.85 -3.68 -2.44
C ASN A 56 19.43 -3.65 -3.07
N PRO A 57 19.20 -2.90 -4.18
CA PRO A 57 17.90 -2.79 -4.84
C PRO A 57 17.21 -4.13 -5.14
N TYR A 58 17.98 -5.17 -5.51
CA TYR A 58 17.40 -6.49 -5.81
C TYR A 58 16.83 -7.19 -4.57
N LEU A 59 17.49 -7.05 -3.41
CA LEU A 59 16.98 -7.58 -2.15
C LEU A 59 15.77 -6.78 -1.65
N THR A 60 15.79 -5.47 -1.87
CA THR A 60 14.68 -4.58 -1.54
C THR A 60 13.41 -4.97 -2.30
N LEU A 61 13.53 -5.34 -3.58
CA LEU A 61 12.40 -5.81 -4.37
C LEU A 61 11.76 -7.08 -3.77
N LEU A 62 12.59 -8.08 -3.42
CA LEU A 62 12.09 -9.30 -2.77
C LEU A 62 11.43 -9.01 -1.42
N ALA A 63 12.00 -8.11 -0.62
CA ALA A 63 11.42 -7.69 0.64
C ALA A 63 10.07 -6.99 0.45
N ALA A 64 9.95 -6.09 -0.53
CA ALA A 64 8.70 -5.40 -0.83
C ALA A 64 7.59 -6.37 -1.28
N VAL A 65 7.93 -7.34 -2.14
CA VAL A 65 6.98 -8.40 -2.55
C VAL A 65 6.57 -9.26 -1.36
N ALA A 66 7.51 -9.66 -0.50
CA ALA A 66 7.21 -10.45 0.69
C ALA A 66 6.27 -9.70 1.64
N VAL A 67 6.50 -8.41 1.89
CA VAL A 67 5.64 -7.59 2.75
C VAL A 67 4.24 -7.42 2.14
N GLY A 68 4.15 -7.22 0.81
CA GLY A 68 2.87 -7.18 0.10
C GLY A 68 2.10 -8.51 0.19
N ALA A 69 2.80 -9.64 0.06
CA ALA A 69 2.19 -10.96 0.22
C ALA A 69 1.67 -11.20 1.66
N VAL A 70 2.41 -10.73 2.68
CA VAL A 70 1.94 -10.79 4.07
C VAL A 70 0.69 -9.93 4.28
N ALA A 71 0.63 -8.74 3.68
CA ALA A 71 -0.56 -7.89 3.74
C ALA A 71 -1.79 -8.59 3.14
N GLY A 72 -1.67 -9.19 1.96
CA GLY A 72 -2.75 -9.97 1.34
C GLY A 72 -3.12 -11.22 2.13
N PHE A 73 -2.14 -11.89 2.74
CA PHE A 73 -2.39 -13.04 3.62
C PHE A 73 -3.22 -12.64 4.85
N VAL A 74 -2.95 -11.47 5.44
CA VAL A 74 -3.76 -10.96 6.57
C VAL A 74 -5.21 -10.74 6.15
N THR A 75 -5.46 -10.19 4.95
CA THR A 75 -6.83 -10.02 4.44
C THR A 75 -7.54 -11.36 4.26
N GLY A 76 -6.87 -12.31 3.60
CA GLY A 76 -7.39 -13.67 3.43
C GLY A 76 -7.61 -14.38 4.77
N PHE A 77 -6.73 -14.21 5.75
CA PHE A 77 -6.88 -14.78 7.08
C PHE A 77 -8.11 -14.23 7.81
N ILE A 78 -8.32 -12.91 7.77
CA ILE A 78 -9.50 -12.27 8.37
C ILE A 78 -10.79 -12.81 7.74
N HIS A 79 -10.82 -12.95 6.41
CA HIS A 79 -11.98 -13.50 5.74
C HIS A 79 -12.20 -15.00 6.08
N VAL A 80 -11.18 -15.84 5.91
CA VAL A 80 -11.30 -17.31 6.04
C VAL A 80 -11.47 -17.77 7.49
N ARG A 81 -10.71 -17.19 8.45
CA ARG A 81 -10.71 -17.64 9.85
C ARG A 81 -11.72 -16.88 10.71
N LEU A 82 -11.88 -15.57 10.52
CA LEU A 82 -12.82 -14.77 11.31
C LEU A 82 -14.23 -14.70 10.66
N LYS A 83 -14.41 -15.28 9.46
CA LYS A 83 -15.68 -15.33 8.72
C LYS A 83 -16.31 -13.95 8.49
N VAL A 84 -15.46 -12.95 8.32
CA VAL A 84 -15.86 -11.57 8.03
C VAL A 84 -16.19 -11.46 6.54
N ARG A 85 -17.24 -10.69 6.20
CA ARG A 85 -17.60 -10.44 4.79
C ARG A 85 -16.43 -9.80 4.04
N ASP A 86 -16.31 -10.16 2.78
CA ASP A 86 -15.19 -9.92 1.88
C ASP A 86 -14.77 -8.44 1.86
N LEU A 87 -15.72 -7.56 1.58
CA LEU A 87 -15.51 -6.11 1.56
C LEU A 87 -15.03 -5.58 2.93
N LEU A 88 -15.57 -6.11 4.01
CA LEU A 88 -15.28 -5.63 5.37
C LEU A 88 -13.88 -6.08 5.82
N ALA A 89 -13.45 -7.28 5.42
CA ALA A 89 -12.08 -7.75 5.61
C ALA A 89 -11.07 -6.85 4.88
N GLY A 90 -11.41 -6.43 3.65
CA GLY A 90 -10.60 -5.48 2.88
C GLY A 90 -10.49 -4.09 3.52
N ILE A 91 -11.60 -3.54 4.03
CA ILE A 91 -11.58 -2.23 4.70
C ILE A 91 -10.80 -2.28 6.03
N ILE A 92 -10.91 -3.38 6.80
CA ILE A 92 -10.15 -3.57 8.05
C ILE A 92 -8.65 -3.57 7.76
N THR A 93 -8.21 -4.32 6.75
CA THR A 93 -6.78 -4.38 6.39
C THR A 93 -6.29 -3.07 5.81
N MET A 94 -7.06 -2.41 4.93
CA MET A 94 -6.75 -1.07 4.43
C MET A 94 -6.51 -0.08 5.58
N THR A 95 -7.38 -0.07 6.59
CA THR A 95 -7.27 0.84 7.75
C THR A 95 -6.05 0.51 8.62
N ALA A 96 -5.78 -0.79 8.83
CA ALA A 96 -4.59 -1.23 9.56
C ALA A 96 -3.30 -0.83 8.82
N LEU A 97 -3.25 -1.06 7.51
CA LEU A 97 -2.10 -0.70 6.67
C LEU A 97 -1.90 0.80 6.58
N PHE A 98 -2.97 1.59 6.58
CA PHE A 98 -2.86 3.05 6.66
C PHE A 98 -2.08 3.50 7.91
N SER A 99 -2.38 2.90 9.07
CA SER A 99 -1.68 3.18 10.33
C SER A 99 -0.20 2.74 10.27
N VAL A 100 0.07 1.57 9.69
CA VAL A 100 1.44 1.07 9.50
C VAL A 100 2.25 1.97 8.55
N ASN A 101 1.64 2.41 7.45
CA ASN A 101 2.29 3.31 6.49
C ASN A 101 2.65 4.65 7.14
N LEU A 102 1.77 5.21 7.96
CA LEU A 102 2.04 6.42 8.73
C LEU A 102 3.25 6.22 9.67
N GLN A 103 3.28 5.08 10.38
CA GLN A 103 4.38 4.73 11.28
C GLN A 103 5.72 4.62 10.53
N ILE A 104 5.74 3.98 9.36
CA ILE A 104 6.94 3.83 8.53
C ILE A 104 7.39 5.19 7.97
N ALA A 105 6.45 6.05 7.59
CA ALA A 105 6.71 7.40 7.10
C ALA A 105 7.15 8.39 8.19
N GLY A 106 7.12 7.98 9.48
CA GLY A 106 7.60 8.81 10.59
C GLY A 106 6.57 9.80 11.15
N SER A 107 5.27 9.55 10.96
CA SER A 107 4.20 10.49 11.31
C SER A 107 3.93 10.69 12.82
N ASN A 108 4.71 10.09 13.71
CA ASN A 108 4.69 10.44 15.14
C ASN A 108 5.52 11.69 15.45
N LEU A 109 5.93 12.46 14.44
CA LEU A 109 6.33 13.84 14.62
C LEU A 109 5.09 14.63 15.03
N SER A 110 4.83 14.74 16.34
CA SER A 110 4.01 15.82 16.87
C SER A 110 4.53 17.10 16.25
N VAL A 111 3.71 17.78 15.44
CA VAL A 111 4.04 19.12 14.95
C VAL A 111 4.23 19.97 16.20
N ALA A 112 5.49 20.17 16.60
CA ALA A 112 5.82 21.06 17.68
C ALA A 112 5.45 22.45 17.19
N ARG A 113 4.33 22.99 17.67
CA ARG A 113 3.90 24.37 17.43
C ARG A 113 4.81 25.32 18.22
N THR A 114 6.12 25.31 17.95
CA THR A 114 7.10 26.15 18.66
C THR A 114 7.36 27.48 17.96
N THR A 115 6.48 27.90 17.07
CA THR A 115 6.48 29.25 16.48
C THR A 115 5.04 29.74 16.35
N ASP A 116 4.50 30.19 17.47
CA ASP A 116 3.56 31.31 17.56
C ASP A 116 4.09 32.26 18.65
#